data_AF-A0A0H1GQ45-F1
#
_entry.id   AF-A0A0H1GQ45-F1
#
_cell.length_a   1.000
_cell.length_b   1.000
_cell.length_c   1.000
_cell.angle_alpha   90.00
_cell.angle_beta   90.00
_cell.angle_gamma   90.00
#
_symmetry.space_group_name_H-M   'P 1'
#
loop_
_entity.id
_entity.type
_entity.pdbx_description
1 polymer ?
#
loop_
_entity_poly.entity_id
_entity_poly.type
_entity_poly.pdbx_seq_one_letter_code
_entity_poly.pdbx_strand_id
1 'polypeptide(L)'
;MEKDKKMDRHVTKSGYKYYTPRQTASKAPQAPKENKFKKGMFWIGQAILASLKNLPGLIMKAAVLMVTTPLMILLFIFNLLKSLLVTAIGWFVFKVVVAFVVVCYWSFLTKEGAPPASVETWYTNWTFPHGVPIYHWWETAIIVVLAIITALSLTFYSDEV
;
A
#
# COMPACT_ATOMS: atom_id res chain seq x y z
N MET A 1 55.63 -8.91 67.07
CA MET A 1 54.42 -8.13 67.40
C MET A 1 53.64 -7.93 66.11
N GLU A 2 52.71 -8.85 65.81
CA GLU A 2 51.91 -8.80 64.57
C GLU A 2 50.59 -8.08 64.85
N LYS A 3 50.29 -7.06 64.02
CA LYS A 3 49.23 -6.08 64.21
C LYS A 3 47.85 -6.68 63.97
N ASP A 4 46.89 -6.27 64.81
CA ASP A 4 45.44 -6.55 64.73
C ASP A 4 44.89 -6.50 63.29
N LYS A 5 44.77 -7.67 62.67
CA LYS A 5 44.10 -7.83 61.37
C LYS A 5 42.60 -7.89 61.64
N LYS A 6 41.89 -6.78 61.40
CA LYS A 6 40.43 -6.71 61.54
C LYS A 6 39.78 -7.78 60.65
N MET A 7 39.26 -8.85 61.26
CA MET A 7 38.56 -9.95 60.58
C MET A 7 37.05 -9.77 60.75
N ASP A 8 36.30 -10.04 59.70
CA ASP A 8 34.84 -10.01 59.77
C ASP A 8 34.32 -11.37 60.29
N ARG A 9 33.45 -11.34 61.33
CA ARG A 9 32.89 -12.55 61.96
C ARG A 9 31.60 -12.95 61.26
N HIS A 10 31.56 -14.17 60.74
CA HIS A 10 30.37 -14.75 60.14
C HIS A 10 29.83 -15.89 61.00
N VAL A 11 28.51 -15.98 61.11
CA VAL A 11 27.81 -17.09 61.78
C VAL A 11 26.89 -17.74 60.77
N THR A 12 27.07 -19.04 60.57
CA THR A 12 26.22 -19.85 59.69
C THR A 12 24.87 -20.11 60.35
N LYS A 13 23.85 -20.44 59.55
CA LYS A 13 22.50 -20.78 60.06
C LYS A 13 22.49 -21.98 61.01
N SER A 14 23.50 -22.85 60.96
CA SER A 14 23.69 -23.99 61.88
C SER A 14 24.48 -23.65 63.16
N GLY A 15 24.84 -22.37 63.36
CA GLY A 15 25.48 -21.88 64.60
C GLY A 15 27.01 -21.87 64.59
N TYR A 16 27.67 -22.42 63.57
CA TYR A 16 29.13 -22.41 63.45
C TYR A 16 29.66 -21.02 63.07
N LYS A 17 30.71 -20.56 63.77
CA LYS A 17 31.35 -19.24 63.56
C LYS A 17 32.69 -19.39 62.87
N TYR A 18 32.95 -18.60 61.84
CA TYR A 18 34.26 -18.50 61.19
C TYR A 18 34.57 -17.06 60.78
N TYR A 19 35.85 -16.77 60.57
CA TYR A 19 36.38 -15.42 60.33
C TYR A 19 37.08 -15.35 58.97
N THR A 20 36.82 -14.29 58.20
CA THR A 20 37.46 -14.07 56.90
C THR A 20 38.21 -12.73 56.86
N PRO A 21 39.34 -12.66 56.12
CA PRO A 21 40.10 -11.42 55.98
C PRO A 21 39.35 -10.43 55.05
N ARG A 22 39.16 -9.19 55.52
CA ARG A 22 38.53 -8.12 54.73
C ARG A 22 39.48 -7.64 53.63
N GLN A 23 39.14 -7.87 52.36
CA GLN A 23 39.93 -7.39 51.21
C GLN A 23 39.49 -5.97 50.81
N THR A 24 40.42 -5.02 50.85
CA THR A 24 40.22 -3.65 50.34
C THR A 24 40.39 -3.66 48.82
N ALA A 25 39.36 -3.30 48.06
CA ALA A 25 39.39 -3.31 46.60
C ALA A 25 40.46 -2.35 46.03
N SER A 26 41.28 -2.86 45.11
CA SER A 26 42.32 -2.10 44.39
C SER A 26 41.69 -1.15 43.34
N LYS A 27 42.08 0.13 43.34
CA LYS A 27 41.66 1.13 42.35
C LYS A 27 42.44 0.91 41.04
N ALA A 28 41.77 0.52 39.97
CA ALA A 28 42.33 0.50 38.62
C ALA A 28 42.34 1.92 37.97
N PRO A 29 43.27 2.22 37.03
CA PRO A 29 43.36 3.53 36.38
C PRO A 29 42.22 3.76 35.38
N GLN A 30 41.59 4.93 35.39
CA GLN A 30 40.56 5.32 34.42
C GLN A 30 41.19 5.64 33.05
N ALA A 31 40.67 5.01 31.99
CA ALA A 31 41.02 5.32 30.60
C ALA A 31 40.63 6.76 30.21
N PRO A 32 41.32 7.40 29.25
CA PRO A 32 41.06 8.79 28.87
C PRO A 32 39.66 8.91 28.24
N LYS A 33 38.85 9.85 28.74
CA LYS A 33 37.51 10.14 28.20
C LYS A 33 37.64 10.73 26.79
N GLU A 34 37.47 9.90 25.75
CA GLU A 34 37.19 10.39 24.40
C GLU A 34 35.94 11.28 24.42
N ASN A 35 36.07 12.49 23.88
CA ASN A 35 35.06 13.52 23.92
C ASN A 35 33.97 13.22 22.87
N LYS A 36 32.92 12.47 23.27
CA LYS A 36 31.78 12.05 22.42
C LYS A 36 31.17 13.18 21.58
N PHE A 37 31.29 14.42 22.06
CA PHE A 37 30.79 15.63 21.39
C PHE A 37 31.47 15.90 20.04
N LYS A 38 32.78 15.65 19.91
CA LYS A 38 33.51 15.86 18.64
C LYS A 38 33.15 14.80 17.59
N LYS A 39 32.89 13.56 18.01
CA LYS A 39 32.43 12.47 17.13
C LYS A 39 31.05 12.76 16.52
N GLY A 40 30.12 13.29 17.33
CA GLY A 40 28.79 13.66 16.87
C GLY A 40 28.80 14.80 15.85
N MET A 41 29.59 15.85 16.09
CA MET A 41 29.66 17.01 15.19
C MET A 41 30.31 16.67 13.84
N PHE A 42 31.30 15.77 13.84
CA PHE A 42 31.91 15.26 12.61
C PHE A 42 30.91 14.42 11.77
N TRP A 43 30.10 13.59 12.43
CA TRP A 43 29.05 12.79 11.77
C TRP A 43 27.97 13.66 11.12
N ILE A 44 27.53 14.71 11.81
CA ILE A 44 26.54 15.66 11.27
C ILE A 44 27.12 16.40 10.07
N GLY A 45 28.37 16.85 10.15
CA GLY A 45 29.07 17.48 9.02
C GLY A 45 29.20 16.55 7.82
N GLN A 46 29.55 15.27 8.03
CA GLN A 46 29.63 14.27 6.98
C GLN A 46 28.27 13.95 6.35
N ALA A 47 27.20 13.87 7.15
CA ALA A 47 25.85 13.64 6.66
C ALA A 47 25.35 14.81 5.80
N ILE A 48 25.63 16.05 6.22
CA ILE A 48 25.28 17.25 5.46
C ILE A 48 26.08 17.31 4.15
N LEU A 49 27.39 17.02 4.18
CA LEU A 49 28.21 16.99 2.96
C LEU A 49 27.77 15.89 1.99
N ALA A 50 27.41 14.71 2.51
CA ALA A 50 26.88 13.61 1.70
C ALA A 50 25.52 13.99 1.08
N SER A 51 24.67 14.69 1.83
CA SER A 51 23.41 15.24 1.32
C SER A 51 23.64 16.31 0.25
N LEU A 52 24.66 17.17 0.40
CA LEU A 52 25.04 18.18 -0.59
C LEU A 52 25.65 17.58 -1.86
N LYS A 53 26.40 16.48 -1.72
CA LYS A 53 26.95 15.73 -2.86
C LYS A 53 25.87 14.98 -3.66
N ASN A 54 24.81 14.53 -2.99
CA ASN A 54 23.68 13.85 -3.61
C ASN A 54 22.55 14.79 -4.04
N LEU A 55 22.64 16.08 -3.70
CA LEU A 55 21.67 17.12 -4.03
C LEU A 55 21.43 17.28 -5.55
N PRO A 56 22.45 17.25 -6.43
CA PRO A 56 22.23 17.26 -7.88
C PRO A 56 21.43 16.05 -8.35
N GLY A 57 21.71 14.86 -7.79
CA GLY A 57 20.96 13.63 -8.08
C GLY A 57 19.53 13.66 -7.52
N LEU A 58 19.31 14.26 -6.34
CA LEU A 58 17.98 14.46 -5.75
C LEU A 58 17.16 15.48 -6.54
N ILE A 59 17.77 16.58 -7.00
CA ILE A 59 17.13 17.59 -7.85
C ILE A 59 16.78 16.98 -9.20
N MET A 60 17.67 16.16 -9.79
CA MET A 60 17.39 15.49 -11.05
C MET A 60 16.27 14.44 -10.90
N LYS A 61 16.25 13.67 -9.80
CA LYS A 61 15.15 12.76 -9.47
C LYS A 61 13.84 13.52 -9.20
N ALA A 62 13.90 14.63 -8.49
CA ALA A 62 12.73 15.48 -8.23
C ALA A 62 12.23 16.15 -9.51
N ALA A 63 13.11 16.58 -10.40
CA ALA A 63 12.76 17.13 -11.71
C ALA A 63 12.15 16.07 -12.61
N VAL A 64 12.71 14.86 -12.65
CA VAL A 64 12.10 13.71 -13.33
C VAL A 64 10.73 13.43 -12.72
N LEU A 65 10.60 13.36 -11.39
CA LEU A 65 9.31 13.18 -10.71
C LEU A 65 8.32 14.29 -11.05
N MET A 66 8.77 15.55 -11.11
CA MET A 66 7.95 16.72 -11.40
C MET A 66 7.52 16.79 -12.88
N VAL A 67 8.25 16.14 -13.78
CA VAL A 67 7.89 16.01 -15.20
C VAL A 67 7.06 14.74 -15.45
N THR A 68 7.35 13.65 -14.76
CA THR A 68 6.61 12.39 -14.89
C THR A 68 5.25 12.47 -14.19
N THR A 69 5.10 13.22 -13.09
CA THR A 69 3.81 13.30 -12.38
C THR A 69 2.70 13.95 -13.23
N PRO A 70 2.91 15.11 -13.89
CA PRO A 70 1.93 15.67 -14.83
C PRO A 70 1.64 14.74 -16.01
N LEU A 71 2.68 14.07 -16.54
CA LEU A 71 2.52 13.14 -17.65
C LEU A 71 1.69 11.91 -17.25
N MET A 72 1.92 11.35 -16.07
CA MET A 72 1.17 10.22 -15.53
C MET A 72 -0.30 10.59 -15.28
N ILE A 73 -0.57 11.81 -14.81
CA ILE A 73 -1.95 12.32 -14.68
C ILE A 73 -2.61 12.43 -16.05
N LEU A 74 -1.91 12.94 -17.06
CA LEU A 74 -2.46 13.05 -18.42
C LEU A 74 -2.75 11.67 -19.03
N LEU A 75 -1.82 10.71 -18.88
CA LEU A 75 -2.00 9.33 -19.31
C LEU A 75 -3.15 8.67 -18.57
N PHE A 76 -3.29 8.92 -17.26
CA PHE A 76 -4.42 8.44 -16.47
C PHE A 76 -5.75 8.97 -17.00
N ILE A 77 -5.85 10.27 -17.28
CA ILE A 77 -7.08 10.87 -17.84
C ILE A 77 -7.41 10.25 -19.20
N PHE A 78 -6.42 10.09 -20.08
CA PHE A 78 -6.62 9.45 -21.38
C PHE A 78 -7.09 8.00 -21.24
N ASN A 79 -6.44 7.23 -20.37
CA ASN A 79 -6.82 5.85 -20.07
C ASN A 79 -8.20 5.77 -19.42
N LEU A 80 -8.55 6.73 -18.56
CA LEU A 80 -9.86 6.82 -17.93
C LEU A 80 -10.96 7.06 -18.97
N LEU A 81 -10.78 8.00 -19.90
CA LEU A 81 -11.73 8.26 -20.98
C LEU A 81 -11.90 7.04 -21.90
N LYS A 82 -10.78 6.42 -22.30
CA LYS A 82 -10.79 5.20 -23.13
C LYS A 82 -11.51 4.06 -22.41
N SER A 83 -11.17 3.85 -21.15
CA SER A 83 -11.75 2.83 -20.28
C SER A 83 -13.25 3.05 -20.08
N LEU A 84 -13.67 4.31 -19.86
CA LEU A 84 -15.07 4.68 -19.70
C LEU A 84 -15.88 4.33 -20.95
N LEU A 85 -15.35 4.67 -22.13
CA LEU A 85 -16.00 4.38 -23.41
C LEU A 85 -16.13 2.87 -23.65
N VAL A 86 -15.04 2.12 -23.46
CA VAL A 86 -15.03 0.66 -23.61
C VAL A 86 -16.00 -0.01 -22.64
N THR A 87 -16.00 0.43 -21.38
CA THR A 87 -16.87 -0.14 -20.34
C THR A 87 -18.34 0.18 -20.60
N ALA A 88 -18.67 1.40 -21.06
CA ALA A 88 -20.03 1.77 -21.42
C ALA A 88 -20.57 0.94 -22.61
N ILE A 89 -19.75 0.75 -23.65
CA ILE A 89 -20.10 -0.12 -24.78
C ILE A 89 -20.24 -1.57 -24.31
N GLY A 90 -19.27 -2.07 -23.53
CA GLY A 90 -19.29 -3.42 -22.97
C GLY A 90 -20.52 -3.69 -22.12
N TRP A 91 -20.94 -2.71 -21.32
CA TRP A 91 -22.18 -2.77 -20.53
C TRP A 91 -23.40 -2.91 -21.44
N PHE A 92 -23.50 -2.09 -22.49
CA PHE A 92 -24.60 -2.19 -23.45
C PHE A 92 -24.66 -3.56 -24.14
N VAL A 93 -23.51 -4.05 -24.63
CA VAL A 93 -23.40 -5.37 -25.24
C VAL A 93 -23.80 -6.48 -24.26
N PHE A 94 -23.33 -6.40 -23.01
CA PHE A 94 -23.72 -7.34 -21.96
C PHE A 94 -25.24 -7.38 -21.76
N LYS A 95 -25.90 -6.22 -21.69
CA LYS A 95 -27.37 -6.17 -21.57
C LYS A 95 -28.05 -6.84 -22.75
N VAL A 96 -27.63 -6.54 -23.98
CA VAL A 96 -28.21 -7.16 -25.19
C VAL A 96 -28.04 -8.68 -25.17
N VAL A 97 -26.87 -9.19 -24.80
CA VAL A 97 -26.60 -10.63 -24.71
C VAL A 97 -27.48 -11.29 -23.65
N VAL A 98 -27.59 -10.72 -22.46
CA VAL A 98 -28.47 -11.24 -21.39
C VAL A 98 -29.93 -11.27 -21.85
N ALA A 99 -30.39 -10.19 -22.48
CA ALA A 99 -31.76 -10.09 -22.97
C ALA A 99 -32.04 -11.13 -24.06
N PHE A 100 -31.09 -11.31 -24.98
CA PHE A 100 -31.18 -12.31 -26.04
C PHE A 100 -31.28 -13.73 -25.47
N VAL A 101 -30.47 -14.08 -24.47
CA VAL A 101 -30.53 -15.40 -23.82
C VAL A 101 -31.89 -15.65 -23.19
N VAL A 102 -32.46 -14.66 -22.50
CA VAL A 102 -33.79 -14.78 -21.88
C VAL A 102 -34.88 -14.94 -22.94
N VAL A 103 -34.86 -14.14 -24.01
CA VAL A 103 -35.81 -14.29 -25.12
C VAL A 103 -35.68 -15.66 -25.77
N CYS A 104 -34.46 -16.14 -26.04
CA CYS A 104 -34.25 -17.48 -26.58
C CYS A 104 -34.76 -18.58 -25.65
N TYR A 105 -34.60 -18.43 -24.34
CA TYR A 105 -35.16 -19.38 -23.38
C TYR A 105 -36.69 -19.50 -23.50
N TRP A 106 -37.39 -18.37 -23.56
CA TRP A 106 -38.84 -18.35 -23.69
C TRP A 106 -39.37 -18.68 -25.10
N SER A 107 -38.60 -18.45 -26.16
CA SER A 107 -39.05 -18.78 -27.52
C SER A 107 -38.77 -20.23 -27.88
N PHE A 108 -37.58 -20.74 -27.52
CA PHE A 108 -37.09 -22.04 -27.98
C PHE A 108 -37.19 -23.13 -26.92
N LEU A 109 -36.93 -22.84 -25.64
CA LEU A 109 -36.86 -23.88 -24.60
C LEU A 109 -38.21 -24.20 -23.97
N THR A 110 -39.16 -23.27 -23.92
CA THR A 110 -40.54 -23.53 -23.47
C THR A 110 -41.45 -24.05 -24.59
N LYS A 111 -40.97 -24.10 -25.84
CA LYS A 111 -41.70 -24.56 -27.04
C LYS A 111 -42.95 -23.75 -27.41
N GLU A 112 -43.14 -22.56 -26.85
CA GLU A 112 -44.26 -21.67 -27.18
C GLU A 112 -44.05 -20.91 -28.51
N GLY A 113 -42.81 -20.90 -29.04
CA GLY A 113 -42.48 -20.30 -30.34
C GLY A 113 -42.36 -18.77 -30.33
N ALA A 114 -42.81 -18.11 -29.27
CA ALA A 114 -42.67 -16.67 -29.02
C ALA A 114 -42.56 -16.40 -27.51
N PRO A 115 -41.83 -15.36 -27.09
CA PRO A 115 -41.81 -14.95 -25.70
C PRO A 115 -43.15 -14.29 -25.32
N PRO A 116 -43.62 -14.39 -24.06
CA PRO A 116 -44.81 -13.68 -23.62
C PRO A 116 -44.56 -12.16 -23.61
N ALA A 117 -45.63 -11.37 -23.76
CA ALA A 117 -45.55 -9.89 -23.81
C ALA A 117 -44.86 -9.25 -22.59
N SER A 118 -44.91 -9.90 -21.42
CA SER A 118 -44.17 -9.47 -20.23
C SER A 118 -42.66 -9.54 -20.43
N VAL A 119 -42.15 -10.55 -21.14
CA VAL A 119 -40.73 -10.73 -21.45
C VAL A 119 -40.29 -9.74 -22.53
N GLU A 120 -41.12 -9.43 -23.53
CA GLU A 120 -40.82 -8.40 -24.53
C GLU A 120 -40.74 -7.00 -23.91
N THR A 121 -41.66 -6.70 -22.98
CA THR A 121 -41.66 -5.44 -22.23
C THR A 121 -40.42 -5.35 -21.33
N TRP A 122 -40.08 -6.45 -20.65
CA TRP A 122 -38.85 -6.55 -19.86
C TRP A 122 -37.60 -6.37 -20.72
N TYR A 123 -37.53 -7.01 -21.89
CA TYR A 123 -36.41 -6.89 -22.85
C TYR A 123 -36.16 -5.43 -23.22
N THR A 124 -37.22 -4.70 -23.59
CA THR A 124 -37.13 -3.30 -23.99
C THR A 124 -36.69 -2.42 -22.82
N ASN A 125 -37.28 -2.61 -21.64
CA ASN A 125 -36.93 -1.85 -20.44
C ASN A 125 -35.54 -2.15 -19.91
N TRP A 126 -35.02 -3.36 -20.14
CA TRP A 126 -33.67 -3.77 -19.76
C TRP A 126 -32.61 -3.20 -20.71
N THR A 127 -32.82 -3.33 -22.02
CA THR A 127 -31.86 -2.87 -23.04
C THR A 127 -31.85 -1.36 -23.19
N PHE A 128 -33.04 -0.74 -23.24
CA PHE A 128 -33.26 0.70 -23.39
C PHE A 128 -34.25 1.23 -22.33
N PRO A 129 -33.87 1.27 -21.04
CA PRO A 129 -34.68 1.90 -20.02
C PRO A 129 -34.98 3.36 -20.42
N HIS A 130 -36.27 3.73 -20.47
CA HIS A 130 -36.72 5.05 -20.90
C HIS A 130 -36.21 5.50 -22.28
N GLY A 131 -35.92 4.55 -23.18
CA GLY A 131 -35.46 4.83 -24.54
C GLY A 131 -33.97 5.19 -24.66
N VAL A 132 -33.19 5.08 -23.58
CA VAL A 132 -31.74 5.32 -23.60
C VAL A 132 -30.96 4.07 -23.17
N PRO A 133 -29.74 3.83 -23.72
CA PRO A 133 -28.95 2.65 -23.40
C PRO A 133 -28.51 2.56 -21.93
N ILE A 134 -28.39 3.71 -21.26
CA ILE A 134 -27.95 3.82 -19.86
C ILE A 134 -28.87 4.87 -19.23
N TYR A 135 -29.61 4.47 -18.21
CA TYR A 135 -30.55 5.38 -17.54
C TYR A 135 -30.39 5.36 -16.03
N HIS A 136 -30.19 4.19 -15.43
CA HIS A 136 -30.21 4.07 -13.99
C HIS A 136 -28.86 4.47 -13.37
N TRP A 137 -28.91 5.15 -12.22
CA TRP A 137 -27.72 5.54 -11.46
C TRP A 137 -26.84 4.37 -11.03
N TRP A 138 -27.41 3.19 -10.84
CA TRP A 138 -26.63 2.00 -10.52
C TRP A 138 -25.83 1.49 -11.73
N GLU A 139 -26.33 1.64 -12.96
CA GLU A 139 -25.59 1.31 -14.18
C GLU A 139 -24.38 2.23 -14.33
N THR A 140 -24.58 3.54 -14.14
CA THR A 140 -23.50 4.52 -14.22
C THR A 140 -22.45 4.28 -13.14
N ALA A 141 -22.85 3.92 -11.91
CA ALA A 141 -21.93 3.57 -10.85
C ALA A 141 -21.05 2.36 -11.21
N ILE A 142 -21.64 1.28 -11.75
CA ILE A 142 -20.88 0.10 -12.19
C ILE A 142 -19.88 0.46 -13.29
N ILE A 143 -20.33 1.20 -14.32
CA ILE A 143 -19.48 1.60 -15.44
C ILE A 143 -18.30 2.45 -14.94
N VAL A 144 -18.55 3.43 -14.07
CA VAL A 144 -17.49 4.30 -13.53
C VAL A 144 -16.50 3.52 -12.68
N VAL A 145 -16.97 2.64 -11.79
CA VAL A 145 -16.09 1.83 -10.94
C VAL A 145 -15.21 0.91 -11.78
N LEU A 146 -15.80 0.18 -12.73
CA LEU A 146 -15.05 -0.69 -13.65
C LEU A 146 -14.08 0.11 -14.52
N ALA A 147 -14.49 1.30 -14.97
CA ALA A 147 -13.65 2.16 -15.78
C ALA A 147 -12.44 2.66 -14.99
N ILE A 148 -12.61 3.05 -13.73
CA ILE A 148 -11.53 3.47 -12.84
C ILE A 148 -10.57 2.31 -12.58
N ILE A 149 -11.07 1.12 -12.24
CA ILE A 149 -10.22 -0.06 -12.01
C ILE A 149 -9.36 -0.34 -13.25
N THR A 150 -9.98 -0.40 -14.43
CA THR A 150 -9.28 -0.67 -15.69
C THR A 150 -8.29 0.43 -16.04
N ALA A 151 -8.64 1.71 -15.80
CA ALA A 151 -7.75 2.84 -16.04
C ALA A 151 -6.54 2.85 -15.11
N LEU A 152 -6.74 2.56 -13.81
CA LEU A 152 -5.67 2.39 -12.85
C LEU A 152 -4.75 1.22 -13.25
N SER A 153 -5.31 0.08 -13.63
CA SER A 153 -4.52 -1.06 -14.13
C SER A 153 -3.69 -0.69 -15.36
N LEU A 154 -4.29 -0.02 -16.36
CA LEU A 154 -3.58 0.41 -17.56
C LEU A 154 -2.49 1.46 -17.29
N THR A 155 -2.69 2.33 -16.30
CA THR A 155 -1.72 3.38 -15.97
C THR A 155 -0.58 2.87 -15.10
N PHE A 156 -0.84 1.92 -14.18
CA PHE A 156 0.18 1.45 -13.23
C PHE A 156 0.85 0.13 -13.64
N TYR A 157 0.21 -0.71 -14.46
CA TYR A 157 0.74 -2.01 -14.90
C TYR A 157 1.13 -2.05 -16.39
N SER A 158 1.46 -0.90 -17.00
CA SER A 158 1.87 -0.85 -18.41
C SER A 158 3.26 -1.46 -18.71
N ASP A 159 3.99 -1.96 -17.70
CA ASP A 159 5.40 -2.38 -17.79
C ASP A 159 5.62 -3.91 -17.94
N GLU A 160 4.59 -4.70 -18.25
CA GLU A 160 4.72 -6.15 -18.49
C GLU A 160 4.36 -6.55 -19.93
N VAL A 161 5.07 -6.05 -20.95
CA VAL A 161 5.21 -6.71 -22.28
C VAL A 161 6.57 -6.43 -22.89
#